data_AF-A0A9D6BH68-F1
#
_entry.id   AF-A0A9D6BH68-F1
#
_cell.length_a   1.000
_cell.length_b   1.000
_cell.length_c   1.000
_cell.angle_alpha   90.00
_cell.angle_beta   90.00
_cell.angle_gamma   90.00
#
_symmetry.space_group_name_H-M   'P 1'
#
loop_
_entity.id
_entity.type
_entity.pdbx_description
1 polymer ?
#
loop_
_entity_poly.entity_id
_entity_poly.type
_entity_poly.pdbx_seq_one_letter_code
_entity_poly.pdbx_strand_id
1 'polypeptide(L)'
;MESATNRKPPPEAAAQNRPPPSSLSVDPALRDAPAPVVSIDRLPDDIRRELPALSVGGAMHSDVAANRMLILNGGVFREGDQPAPGVMLEEIKLKSAVFRYKGHRYSVSY
;
A
#
# COMPACT_ATOMS: atom_id res chain seq x y z
N MET A 1 36.71 -56.06 9.92
CA MET A 1 37.15 -54.75 9.41
C MET A 1 35.92 -54.08 8.84
N GLU A 2 35.24 -53.24 9.63
CA GLU A 2 34.11 -52.43 9.18
C GLU A 2 34.55 -50.98 9.31
N SER A 3 34.67 -50.31 8.17
CA SER A 3 35.23 -48.98 8.04
C SER A 3 34.15 -47.90 8.17
N ALA A 4 34.32 -47.07 9.20
CA ALA A 4 34.23 -45.60 9.20
C ALA A 4 32.92 -44.83 8.92
N THR A 5 32.76 -43.81 9.79
CA THR A 5 32.21 -42.45 9.56
C THR A 5 30.69 -42.28 9.75
N ASN A 6 30.22 -41.73 10.88
CA ASN A 6 30.22 -40.33 11.35
C ASN A 6 29.03 -39.49 10.84
N ARG A 7 28.52 -38.67 11.76
CA ARG A 7 27.20 -38.03 11.86
C ARG A 7 26.88 -36.95 10.82
N LYS A 8 25.57 -36.87 10.52
CA LYS A 8 24.71 -35.70 10.22
C LYS A 8 24.95 -34.92 8.92
N PRO A 9 23.89 -34.76 8.10
CA PRO A 9 23.62 -33.51 7.40
C PRO A 9 22.49 -32.71 8.10
N PRO A 10 22.66 -31.39 8.31
CA PRO A 10 21.55 -30.47 8.51
C PRO A 10 21.01 -29.98 7.15
N PRO A 11 19.69 -29.86 7.02
CA PRO A 11 19.10 -28.67 6.42
C PRO A 11 17.87 -28.29 7.27
N GLU A 12 17.44 -27.06 7.44
CA GLU A 12 17.66 -25.83 6.72
C GLU A 12 17.21 -24.75 7.69
N ALA A 13 17.88 -23.60 7.66
CA ALA A 13 17.43 -22.42 8.36
C ALA A 13 15.93 -22.21 8.07
N ALA A 14 15.12 -22.14 9.13
CA ALA A 14 13.88 -21.39 9.08
C ALA A 14 14.28 -19.92 8.86
N ALA A 15 14.60 -19.59 7.62
CA ALA A 15 14.74 -18.23 7.14
C ALA A 15 13.37 -17.61 7.30
N GLN A 16 13.24 -16.90 8.40
CA GLN A 16 12.14 -16.02 8.73
C GLN A 16 11.95 -15.09 7.52
N ASN A 17 11.01 -15.45 6.64
CA ASN A 17 10.55 -14.58 5.56
C ASN A 17 9.62 -13.52 6.16
N ARG A 18 10.07 -12.88 7.23
CA ARG A 18 9.48 -11.66 7.77
C ARG A 18 10.12 -10.56 6.91
N PRO A 19 9.39 -9.92 5.98
CA PRO A 19 9.95 -8.77 5.29
C PRO A 19 10.41 -7.78 6.36
N PRO A 20 11.62 -7.21 6.23
CA PRO A 20 12.08 -6.23 7.20
C PRO A 20 11.07 -5.09 7.27
N PRO A 21 10.80 -4.51 8.44
CA PRO A 21 10.25 -3.17 8.46
C PRO A 21 11.35 -2.29 7.87
N SER A 22 11.30 -2.08 6.55
CA SER A 22 12.02 -0.99 5.92
C SER A 22 11.45 0.29 6.52
N SER A 23 12.05 0.72 7.63
CA SER A 23 12.11 2.11 8.00
C SER A 23 12.72 2.80 6.80
N LEU A 24 11.87 3.37 5.96
CA LEU A 24 12.26 4.20 4.84
C LEU A 24 13.02 5.39 5.42
N SER A 25 14.34 5.26 5.53
CA SER A 25 15.23 6.40 5.45
C SER A 25 14.90 7.07 4.12
N VAL A 26 14.17 8.18 4.19
CA VAL A 26 13.88 9.00 3.02
C VAL A 26 15.20 9.67 2.66
N ASP A 27 15.93 9.08 1.72
CA ASP A 27 17.08 9.72 1.09
C ASP A 27 16.63 11.08 0.53
N PRO A 28 17.15 12.21 1.04
CA PRO A 28 16.72 13.54 0.62
C PRO A 28 17.17 13.89 -0.81
N ALA A 29 17.87 12.98 -1.50
CA ALA A 29 18.29 13.11 -2.90
C ALA A 29 17.18 12.71 -3.91
N LEU A 30 16.08 12.11 -3.46
CA LEU A 30 14.97 11.68 -4.31
C LEU A 30 13.82 12.70 -4.35
N ARG A 31 14.12 14.00 -4.36
CA ARG A 31 13.10 15.07 -4.36
C ARG A 31 12.31 15.20 -5.67
N ASP A 32 12.75 14.54 -6.73
CA ASP A 32 12.09 14.56 -8.05
C ASP A 32 11.40 13.23 -8.41
N ALA A 33 11.56 12.17 -7.60
CA ALA A 33 10.84 10.93 -7.87
C ALA A 33 9.38 11.03 -7.40
N PRO A 34 8.43 10.42 -8.13
CA PRO A 34 7.06 10.30 -7.67
C PRO A 34 7.04 9.67 -6.28
N ALA A 35 6.38 10.33 -5.32
CA ALA A 35 6.26 9.83 -3.96
C ALA A 35 5.79 8.36 -3.97
N PRO A 36 6.49 7.45 -3.27
CA PRO A 36 6.12 6.05 -3.26
C PRO A 36 4.72 5.89 -2.65
N VAL A 37 3.90 5.03 -3.26
CA VAL A 37 2.58 4.70 -2.72
C VAL A 37 2.78 3.82 -1.49
N VAL A 38 2.52 4.37 -0.31
CA VAL A 38 2.59 3.63 0.97
C VAL A 38 1.20 3.17 1.40
N SER A 39 1.05 2.21 2.32
CA SER A 39 -0.27 1.92 2.90
C SER A 39 -0.75 3.11 3.75
N ILE A 40 -2.06 3.31 3.90
CA ILE A 40 -2.61 4.34 4.81
C ILE A 40 -2.10 4.19 6.25
N ASP A 41 -1.81 2.96 6.68
CA ASP A 41 -1.23 2.68 8.00
C ASP A 41 0.24 3.16 8.14
N ARG A 42 0.94 3.30 7.02
CA ARG A 42 2.33 3.80 6.96
C ARG A 42 2.41 5.31 6.79
N LEU A 43 1.28 6.01 6.70
CA LEU A 43 1.28 7.47 6.66
C LEU A 43 1.69 8.03 8.03
N PRO A 44 2.33 9.22 8.05
CA PRO A 44 2.56 9.96 9.28
C PRO A 44 1.24 10.19 10.03
N ASP A 45 1.26 10.07 11.36
CA ASP A 45 0.09 10.26 12.23
C ASP A 45 -0.55 11.66 12.09
N ASP A 46 0.23 12.67 11.72
CA ASP A 46 -0.26 14.01 11.40
C ASP A 46 -1.19 13.99 10.17
N ILE A 47 -0.69 13.48 9.05
CA ILE A 47 -1.45 13.31 7.81
C ILE A 47 -2.67 12.42 8.04
N ARG A 48 -2.48 11.27 8.70
CA ARG A 48 -3.56 10.29 8.96
C ARG A 48 -4.67 10.87 9.84
N ARG A 49 -4.37 11.83 10.73
CA ARG A 49 -5.36 12.56 11.52
C ARG A 49 -6.07 13.68 10.75
N GLU A 50 -5.40 14.27 9.76
CA GLU A 50 -6.03 15.22 8.84
C GLU A 50 -6.92 14.53 7.79
N LEU A 51 -6.65 13.25 7.49
CA LEU A 51 -7.49 12.49 6.58
C LEU A 51 -8.90 12.34 7.18
N PRO A 52 -9.95 12.68 6.41
CA PRO A 52 -11.31 12.43 6.85
C PRO A 52 -11.55 10.92 6.96
N ALA A 53 -12.56 10.53 7.74
CA ALA A 53 -12.99 9.15 7.80
C ALA A 53 -13.47 8.70 6.40
N LEU A 54 -12.61 7.96 5.71
CA LEU A 54 -12.91 7.35 4.41
C LEU A 54 -13.30 5.89 4.66
N SER A 55 -14.59 5.62 4.62
CA SER A 55 -15.09 4.24 4.69
C SER A 55 -15.24 3.70 3.29
N VAL A 56 -14.43 2.69 2.93
CA VAL A 56 -14.59 1.99 1.65
C VAL A 56 -15.74 1.01 1.78
N GLY A 57 -16.84 1.30 1.08
CA GLY A 57 -18.02 0.42 1.03
C GLY A 57 -17.89 -0.69 -0.01
N GLY A 58 -16.98 -0.54 -0.97
CA GLY A 58 -16.70 -1.53 -2.00
C GLY A 58 -16.01 -0.89 -3.20
N ALA A 59 -15.61 -1.73 -4.15
CA ALA A 59 -15.06 -1.27 -5.41
C ALA A 59 -15.60 -2.11 -6.57
N MET A 60 -15.81 -1.44 -7.69
CA MET A 60 -16.09 -2.05 -8.97
C MET A 60 -14.83 -1.88 -9.82
N HIS A 61 -13.99 -2.91 -9.83
CA HIS A 61 -12.84 -2.91 -10.71
C HIS A 61 -13.26 -3.39 -12.11
N SER A 62 -12.89 -2.61 -13.12
CA SER A 62 -12.96 -2.98 -14.53
C SER A 62 -11.58 -2.85 -15.16
N ASP A 63 -11.32 -3.63 -16.21
CA ASP A 63 -10.09 -3.52 -17.01
C ASP A 63 -9.95 -2.10 -17.57
N VAL A 64 -11.07 -1.52 -18.00
CA VAL A 64 -11.20 -0.13 -18.45
C VAL A 64 -11.19 0.82 -17.24
N ALA A 65 -10.18 1.68 -17.13
CA ALA A 65 -10.02 2.71 -16.10
C ALA A 65 -11.28 3.59 -15.92
N ALA A 66 -11.90 4.02 -17.02
CA ALA A 66 -13.12 4.84 -16.99
C ALA A 66 -14.33 4.14 -16.33
N ASN A 67 -14.33 2.81 -16.28
CA ASN A 67 -15.38 2.02 -15.64
C ASN A 67 -15.05 1.60 -14.21
N ARG A 68 -13.87 2.00 -13.70
CA ARG A 68 -13.50 1.73 -12.32
C ARG A 68 -14.24 2.68 -11.39
N MET A 69 -14.90 2.12 -10.40
CA MET A 69 -15.69 2.87 -9.43
C MET A 69 -15.33 2.41 -8.03
N LEU A 70 -15.25 3.35 -7.10
CA LEU A 70 -14.99 3.10 -5.70
C LEU A 70 -16.10 3.71 -4.88
N ILE A 71 -16.67 2.93 -3.96
CA ILE A 71 -17.72 3.40 -3.08
C ILE A 71 -17.04 3.89 -1.80
N LEU A 72 -17.09 5.20 -1.55
CA LEU A 72 -16.54 5.84 -0.35
C LEU A 72 -17.64 6.58 0.38
N ASN A 73 -17.82 6.31 1.67
CA ASN A 73 -18.85 6.94 2.50
C ASN A 73 -20.27 6.88 1.89
N GLY A 74 -20.56 5.81 1.12
CA GLY A 74 -21.82 5.63 0.40
C GLY A 74 -21.95 6.39 -0.93
N GLY A 75 -20.97 7.20 -1.30
CA GLY A 75 -20.87 7.84 -2.62
C GLY A 75 -20.02 7.03 -3.59
N VAL A 76 -20.29 7.15 -4.90
CA VAL A 76 -19.52 6.49 -5.96
C VAL A 76 -18.51 7.48 -6.55
N PHE A 77 -17.23 7.13 -6.49
CA PHE A 77 -16.10 7.93 -6.94
C PHE A 77 -15.28 7.20 -8.00
N ARG A 78 -14.54 7.96 -8.81
CA ARG A 78 -13.70 7.43 -9.91
C ARG A 78 -12.27 7.95 -9.80
N GLU A 79 -11.37 7.37 -10.58
CA GLU A 79 -10.01 7.87 -10.75
C GLU A 79 -10.05 9.33 -11.23
N GLY A 80 -9.32 10.21 -10.56
CA GLY A 80 -9.34 11.66 -10.74
C GLY A 80 -10.35 12.41 -9.86
N ASP A 81 -11.26 11.72 -9.18
CA ASP A 81 -12.26 12.34 -8.32
C ASP A 81 -11.69 12.69 -6.94
N GLN A 82 -12.38 13.58 -6.23
CA GLN A 82 -12.01 14.06 -4.91
C GLN A 82 -13.08 13.64 -3.90
N PRO A 83 -12.97 12.42 -3.30
CA PRO A 83 -13.93 11.95 -2.31
C PRO A 83 -13.93 12.75 -1.00
N ALA A 84 -12.90 13.55 -0.78
CA ALA A 84 -12.71 14.32 0.43
C ALA A 84 -11.85 15.57 0.17
N PRO A 85 -12.00 16.65 0.96
CA PRO A 85 -11.20 17.86 0.78
C PRO A 85 -9.70 17.57 0.79
N GLY A 86 -9.02 17.83 -0.33
CA GLY A 86 -7.59 17.60 -0.51
C GLY A 86 -7.17 16.14 -0.73
N VAL A 87 -8.10 15.17 -0.66
CA VAL A 87 -7.86 13.76 -0.98
C VAL A 87 -8.32 13.49 -2.41
N MET A 88 -7.38 13.21 -3.31
CA MET A 88 -7.66 12.83 -4.68
C MET A 88 -7.54 11.32 -4.83
N LEU A 89 -8.50 10.69 -5.50
CA LEU A 89 -8.40 9.29 -5.91
C LEU A 89 -7.54 9.25 -7.17
N GLU A 90 -6.30 8.77 -7.09
CA GLU A 90 -5.41 8.71 -8.25
C GLU A 90 -5.58 7.44 -9.06
N GLU A 91 -5.76 6.29 -8.40
CA GLU A 91 -5.89 5.00 -9.10
C GLU A 91 -6.77 4.03 -8.32
N ILE A 92 -7.64 3.30 -9.00
CA ILE A 92 -8.44 2.23 -8.41
C ILE A 92 -7.84 0.90 -8.87
N LYS A 93 -7.24 0.14 -7.96
CA LYS A 93 -6.73 -1.21 -8.23
C LYS A 93 -7.78 -2.25 -7.87
N LEU A 94 -7.50 -3.51 -8.19
CA LEU A 94 -8.40 -4.65 -7.97
C LEU A 94 -8.75 -4.89 -6.48
N LYS A 95 -7.80 -4.67 -5.56
CA LYS A 95 -7.96 -4.92 -4.11
C LYS A 95 -7.49 -3.76 -3.22
N SER A 96 -7.16 -2.64 -3.86
CA SER A 96 -6.63 -1.46 -3.20
C SER A 96 -7.03 -0.23 -4.00
N ALA A 97 -7.12 0.92 -3.37
CA ALA A 97 -7.27 2.21 -4.05
C ALA A 97 -6.12 3.13 -3.64
N VAL A 98 -5.52 3.81 -4.62
CA VAL A 98 -4.44 4.77 -4.44
C VAL A 98 -5.03 6.17 -4.38
N PHE A 99 -4.75 6.84 -3.30
CA PHE A 99 -5.15 8.20 -3.02
C PHE A 99 -3.92 9.08 -2.91
N ARG A 100 -4.13 10.37 -3.13
CA ARG A 100 -3.15 11.42 -2.95
C ARG A 100 -3.69 12.49 -2.03
N TYR A 101 -2.92 12.87 -1.02
CA TYR A 101 -3.26 13.93 -0.08
C TYR A 101 -2.04 14.76 0.25
N LYS A 102 -2.11 16.08 0.06
CA LYS A 102 -1.00 17.03 0.31
C LYS A 102 0.36 16.59 -0.30
N GLY A 103 0.33 15.90 -1.43
CA GLY A 103 1.53 15.36 -2.10
C GLY A 103 1.96 13.96 -1.64
N HIS A 104 1.35 13.40 -0.59
CA HIS A 104 1.55 12.03 -0.16
C HIS A 104 0.63 11.08 -0.91
N ARG A 105 1.21 10.02 -1.50
CA ARG A 105 0.45 8.94 -2.13
C ARG A 105 0.31 7.78 -1.16
N TYR A 106 -0.92 7.35 -0.94
CA TYR A 106 -1.20 6.21 -0.09
C TYR A 106 -2.22 5.27 -0.72
N SER A 107 -2.16 4.00 -0.34
CA SER A 107 -3.10 2.99 -0.76
C SER A 107 -3.95 2.52 0.43
N VAL A 108 -5.23 2.35 0.17
CA VAL A 108 -6.18 1.76 1.11
C VAL A 108 -6.60 0.43 0.52
N SER A 109 -6.31 -0.66 1.24
CA SER A 109 -6.83 -1.99 0.94
C SER A 109 -8.25 -2.10 1.50
N TYR A 110 -9.13 -2.75 0.75
CA TYR A 110 -10.53 -2.96 1.11
C TYR A 110 -10.96 -4.41 0.86
#